data_AF-A0A8G1XC43-F1
#
_entry.id   AF-A0A8G1XC43-F1
#
_cell.length_a   1.000
_cell.length_b   1.000
_cell.length_c   1.000
_cell.angle_alpha   90.00
_cell.angle_beta   90.00
_cell.angle_gamma   90.00
#
_symmetry.space_group_name_H-M   'P 1'
#
loop_
_entity.id
_entity.type
_entity.pdbx_description
1 polymer ?
#
loop_
_entity_poly.entity_id
_entity_poly.type
_entity_poly.pdbx_seq_one_letter_code
_entity_poly.pdbx_strand_id
1 'polypeptide(L)'
;MDNSSLHTKILDLAVAAGDGSFTAGELAEAGYSLSAVSFSSLSYMRLIDSIENDLGVYLDPEVGAEHYETIDSVAALVVASGVGADA
;
A
#
# COMPACT_ATOMS: atom_id res chain seq x y z
N MET A 1 -10.13 -6.77 11.10
CA MET A 1 -10.09 -6.74 9.63
C MET A 1 -9.42 -8.01 9.16
N ASP A 2 -10.01 -8.75 8.23
CA ASP A 2 -9.40 -9.94 7.65
C ASP A 2 -8.33 -9.55 6.63
N ASN A 3 -7.25 -10.33 6.51
CA ASN A 3 -6.10 -10.02 5.64
C ASN A 3 -6.52 -9.76 4.17
N SER A 4 -7.49 -10.53 3.67
CA SER A 4 -8.03 -10.36 2.31
C SER A 4 -8.74 -9.02 2.11
N SER A 5 -9.49 -8.54 3.10
CA SER A 5 -10.18 -7.24 3.03
C SER A 5 -9.19 -6.08 3.07
N LEU A 6 -8.14 -6.20 3.88
CA LEU A 6 -7.07 -5.20 3.93
C LEU A 6 -6.31 -5.13 2.60
N HIS A 7 -5.95 -6.28 2.04
CA HIS A 7 -5.29 -6.36 0.74
C HIS A 7 -6.10 -5.68 -0.36
N THR A 8 -7.41 -5.96 -0.46
CA THR A 8 -8.28 -5.28 -1.44
C THR A 8 -8.35 -3.77 -1.21
N LYS A 9 -8.36 -3.34 0.05
CA LYS A 9 -8.39 -1.90 0.39
C LYS A 9 -7.10 -1.20 -0.04
N ILE A 10 -5.94 -1.77 0.27
CA ILE A 10 -4.64 -1.19 -0.11
C ILE A 10 -4.47 -1.19 -1.62
N LEU A 11 -4.95 -2.22 -2.31
CA LEU A 11 -5.00 -2.26 -3.77
C LEU A 11 -5.79 -1.08 -4.35
N ASP A 12 -6.97 -0.80 -3.82
CA ASP A 12 -7.81 0.33 -4.25
C ASP A 12 -7.10 1.68 -4.03
N LEU A 13 -6.49 1.86 -2.85
CA LEU A 13 -5.70 3.04 -2.52
C LEU A 13 -4.48 3.21 -3.43
N ALA A 14 -3.79 2.11 -3.77
CA ALA A 14 -2.64 2.14 -4.68
C ALA A 14 -3.04 2.58 -6.09
N VAL A 15 -4.18 2.08 -6.60
CA VAL A 15 -4.73 2.49 -7.90
C VAL A 15 -5.14 3.96 -7.88
N ALA A 16 -5.78 4.42 -6.80
CA ALA A 16 -6.14 5.83 -6.63
C ALA A 16 -4.90 6.73 -6.57
N ALA A 17 -3.87 6.34 -5.81
CA ALA A 17 -2.61 7.07 -5.70
C ALA A 17 -1.80 7.09 -7.01
N GLY A 18 -1.99 6.06 -7.85
CA GLY A 18 -1.46 5.97 -9.20
C GLY A 18 -2.07 6.97 -10.19
N ASP A 19 -3.18 7.64 -9.85
CA ASP A 19 -3.85 8.65 -10.69
C ASP A 19 -4.16 8.12 -12.12
N GLY A 20 -4.46 6.82 -12.24
CA GLY A 20 -4.70 6.16 -13.53
C GLY A 20 -3.45 5.72 -14.30
N SER A 21 -2.27 5.74 -13.68
CA SER A 21 -1.03 5.23 -14.29
C SER A 21 -1.06 3.72 -14.54
N PHE A 22 -1.88 2.98 -13.78
CA PHE A 22 -2.13 1.56 -13.94
C PHE A 22 -3.48 1.21 -13.31
N THR A 23 -4.00 0.02 -13.63
CA THR A 23 -5.26 -0.49 -13.07
C THR A 23 -5.01 -1.63 -12.07
N ALA A 24 -6.02 -1.95 -11.25
CA ALA A 24 -5.97 -3.12 -10.36
C ALA A 24 -5.70 -4.43 -11.11
N GLY A 25 -6.17 -4.53 -12.37
CA GLY A 25 -5.91 -5.67 -13.24
C GLY A 25 -4.45 -5.80 -13.63
N GLU A 26 -3.83 -4.70 -14.07
CA GLU A 26 -2.39 -4.68 -14.40
C GLU A 26 -1.53 -4.99 -13.19
N LEU A 27 -1.92 -4.48 -12.01
CA LEU A 27 -1.22 -4.81 -10.77
C LEU A 27 -1.35 -6.29 -10.43
N ALA A 28 -2.52 -6.90 -10.63
CA ALA A 28 -2.72 -8.34 -10.42
C ALA A 28 -1.92 -9.19 -11.42
N GLU A 29 -1.84 -8.78 -12.69
CA GLU A 29 -0.98 -9.43 -13.69
C GLU A 29 0.51 -9.31 -13.35
N ALA A 30 0.91 -8.20 -12.71
CA ALA A 30 2.24 -7.97 -12.18
C ALA A 30 2.49 -8.65 -10.81
N GLY A 31 1.59 -9.51 -10.34
CA GLY A 31 1.72 -10.20 -9.05
C GLY A 31 1.66 -9.26 -7.84
N TYR A 32 0.92 -8.17 -7.94
CA TYR A 32 0.75 -7.12 -6.93
C TYR A 32 2.05 -6.37 -6.58
N SER A 33 2.99 -6.33 -7.51
CA SER A 33 4.23 -5.58 -7.37
C SER A 33 4.09 -4.14 -7.87
N LEU A 34 4.26 -3.18 -6.95
CA LEU A 34 4.30 -1.75 -7.25
C LEU A 34 5.57 -1.40 -8.05
N SER A 35 6.70 -2.04 -7.75
CA SER A 35 7.93 -1.85 -8.50
C SER A 35 7.81 -2.33 -9.96
N ALA A 36 7.03 -3.38 -10.21
CA ALA A 36 6.78 -3.88 -11.57
C ALA A 36 5.93 -2.93 -12.45
N VAL A 37 5.03 -2.15 -11.86
CA VAL A 37 4.21 -1.15 -12.60
C VAL A 37 4.85 0.24 -12.65
N SER A 38 6.15 0.35 -12.34
CA SER A 38 6.87 1.62 -12.31
C SER A 38 6.21 2.67 -11.41
N PHE A 39 5.76 2.24 -10.23
CA PHE A 39 5.12 3.14 -9.26
C PHE A 39 6.07 4.29 -8.89
N SER A 40 5.68 5.51 -9.24
CA SER A 40 6.51 6.69 -9.03
C SER A 40 6.59 7.07 -7.56
N SER A 41 7.69 7.69 -7.13
CA SER A 41 7.87 8.18 -5.75
C SER A 41 6.74 9.09 -5.28
N LEU A 42 6.12 9.85 -6.19
CA LEU A 42 4.98 10.71 -5.88
C LEU A 42 3.71 9.90 -5.58
N SER A 43 3.42 8.88 -6.39
CA SER A 43 2.33 7.94 -6.12
C SER A 43 2.58 7.17 -4.82
N TYR A 44 3.86 6.90 -4.51
CA TYR A 44 4.28 6.32 -3.25
C TYR A 44 3.87 7.17 -2.03
N MET A 45 4.24 8.45 -2.05
CA MET A 45 3.87 9.38 -0.96
C MET A 45 2.34 9.53 -0.83
N ARG A 46 1.60 9.59 -1.95
CA ARG A 46 0.13 9.66 -1.94
C ARG A 46 -0.51 8.39 -1.37
N LEU A 47 0.05 7.22 -1.70
CA LEU A 47 -0.43 5.94 -1.18
C LEU A 47 -0.28 5.89 0.34
N ILE A 48 0.91 6.22 0.84
CA ILE A 48 1.20 6.29 2.27
C ILE A 48 0.20 7.22 2.96
N ASP A 49 0.10 8.48 2.51
CA ASP A 49 -0.81 9.47 3.08
C ASP A 49 -2.28 9.00 3.07
N SER A 50 -2.71 8.35 1.97
CA SER A 50 -4.06 7.79 1.86
C SER A 50 -4.29 6.63 2.83
N ILE A 51 -3.31 5.76 3.02
CA ILE A 51 -3.37 4.67 3.99
C ILE A 51 -3.43 5.23 5.41
N GLU A 52 -2.56 6.17 5.75
CA GLU A 52 -2.52 6.80 7.07
C GLU A 52 -3.84 7.49 7.41
N ASN A 53 -4.40 8.24 6.46
CA ASN A 53 -5.67 8.95 6.64
C ASN A 53 -6.89 8.01 6.67
N ASP A 54 -6.94 6.98 5.82
CA ASP A 54 -8.12 6.11 5.70
C ASP A 54 -8.14 4.98 6.75
N LEU A 55 -6.97 4.49 7.14
CA LEU A 55 -6.80 3.39 8.10
C LEU A 55 -6.37 3.87 9.49
N GLY A 56 -5.96 5.13 9.65
CA GLY A 56 -5.52 5.70 10.93
C GLY A 56 -4.20 5.09 11.44
N VAL A 57 -3.37 4.57 10.55
CA VAL A 57 -2.04 4.01 10.88
C VAL A 57 -0.95 5.03 10.59
N TYR A 58 0.26 4.79 11.10
CA TYR A 58 1.45 5.52 10.72
C TYR A 58 2.39 4.57 9.98
N LEU A 59 2.80 4.94 8.78
CA LEU A 59 3.71 4.15 7.96
C LEU A 59 5.04 4.89 7.85
N ASP A 60 6.10 4.26 8.34
CA ASP A 60 7.43 4.86 8.33
C ASP A 60 8.01 4.81 6.90
N PRO A 61 8.28 5.93 6.22
CA PRO A 61 8.86 5.91 4.88
C PRO A 61 10.33 5.48 4.87
N GLU A 62 10.99 5.43 6.04
CA GLU A 62 12.35 4.96 6.21
C GLU A 62 12.43 3.43 6.40
N VAL A 63 11.30 2.73 6.62
CA VAL A 63 11.35 1.26 6.50
C VAL A 63 11.74 0.89 5.06
N GLY A 64 12.62 -0.11 4.96
CA GLY A 64 13.29 -0.46 3.70
C GLY A 64 12.31 -0.62 2.54
N ALA A 65 12.75 -0.22 1.34
CA ALA A 65 11.92 -0.22 0.13
C ALA A 65 11.25 -1.58 -0.17
N GLU A 66 11.82 -2.68 0.32
CA GLU A 66 11.24 -4.04 0.27
C GLU A 66 9.83 -4.15 0.88
N HIS A 67 9.56 -3.37 1.94
CA HIS A 67 8.25 -3.32 2.59
C HIS A 67 7.20 -2.57 1.77
N TYR A 68 7.66 -1.92 0.72
CA TYR A 68 6.93 -1.03 -0.15
C TYR A 68 6.93 -1.55 -1.61
N GLU A 69 7.50 -2.73 -1.87
CA GLU A 69 7.53 -3.29 -3.22
C GLU A 69 6.22 -3.92 -3.66
N THR A 70 5.40 -4.41 -2.72
CA THR A 70 4.17 -5.15 -3.05
C THR A 70 3.01 -4.74 -2.14
N ILE A 71 1.78 -4.94 -2.63
CA ILE A 71 0.56 -4.71 -1.83
C ILE A 71 0.56 -5.57 -0.55
N ASP A 72 1.07 -6.80 -0.63
CA ASP A 72 1.14 -7.70 0.53
C ASP A 72 2.12 -7.19 1.59
N SER A 73 3.30 -6.69 1.17
CA SER A 73 4.26 -6.06 2.07
C SER A 73 3.67 -4.82 2.77
N VAL A 74 2.94 -3.98 2.03
CA VAL A 74 2.27 -2.81 2.60
C VAL A 74 1.16 -3.22 3.55
N ALA A 75 0.39 -4.27 3.22
CA ALA A 75 -0.61 -4.83 4.11
C ALA A 75 0.02 -5.34 5.42
N ALA A 76 1.16 -6.01 5.34
CA ALA A 76 1.90 -6.46 6.51
C ALA A 76 2.38 -5.28 7.37
N LEU A 77 2.85 -4.17 6.77
CA LEU A 77 3.18 -2.95 7.50
C LEU A 77 1.97 -2.35 8.20
N VAL A 78 0.84 -2.23 7.51
CA VAL A 78 -0.40 -1.70 8.10
C VAL A 78 -0.85 -2.55 9.27
N VAL A 79 -0.77 -3.88 9.17
CA VAL A 79 -1.06 -4.78 10.29
C VAL A 79 -0.08 -4.54 11.43
N ALA A 80 1.23 -4.43 11.15
CA ALA A 80 2.25 -4.18 12.16
C ALA A 80 2.09 -2.82 12.86
N SER A 81 1.68 -1.77 12.13
CA SER A 81 1.42 -0.43 12.67
C SER A 81 0.09 -0.36 13.41
N GLY A 82 -0.96 -1.04 12.92
CA GLY A 82 -2.30 -1.05 13.51
C GLY A 82 -2.40 -1.83 14.82
N VAL A 83 -1.51 -2.82 15.06
CA VAL A 83 -1.43 -3.51 16.36
C VAL A 83 -0.73 -2.69 17.45
N GLY A 84 -0.19 -1.51 17.11
CA GLY A 84 0.57 -0.64 18.03
C GLY A 84 -0.18 0.60 18.55
N ALA A 85 -1.41 0.86 18.11
CA ALA A 85 -2.15 2.08 18.47
C ALA A 85 -2.99 1.99 19.76
N ASP A 86 -2.94 0.86 20.48
CA ASP A 86 -3.66 0.63 21.76
C ASP A 86 -2.69 0.43 22.96
N ALA A 87 -1.64 1.26 23.07
CA ALA A 87 -0.73 1.27 24.22
C ALA A 87 -0.69 2.61 24.95
#